data_AF-A0A167L4T7-F1
#
_entry.id   AF-A0A167L4T7-F1
#
_cell.length_a   1.000
_cell.length_b   1.000
_cell.length_c   1.000
_cell.angle_alpha   90.00
_cell.angle_beta   90.00
_cell.angle_gamma   90.00
#
_symmetry.space_group_name_H-M   'P 1'
#
loop_
_entity.id
_entity.type
_entity.pdbx_description
1 polymer ?
#
loop_
_entity_poly.entity_id
_entity_poly.type
_entity_poly.pdbx_seq_one_letter_code
_entity_poly.pdbx_strand_id
1 'polypeptide(L)'
;MTGSELSAWITKAGETTDMPATLPQLTLAERMVEAGAPNADQLQEGMTWRAMTDWLNHAKKYTSYTPGKALPKGRDRDHLASETAKQLARRLSTSCGLQLPYDEYYANKGEVSDFILACRAELMRQGKPAFSPSDEEKNLPATEGQRFKLRTLGVELPEDATREQASDRIIQAQKEGGMTLGPPIQRENVQKARWWGLRTSSSTQKEDPQEPYTPWKSPQQH
;
A
#
# COMPACT_ATOMS: atom_id res chain seq x y z
N MET A 1 -19.64 -10.76 24.17
CA MET A 1 -19.11 -10.98 22.80
C MET A 1 -17.64 -10.61 22.80
N THR A 2 -16.76 -11.57 22.57
CA THR A 2 -15.31 -11.33 22.47
C THR A 2 -14.96 -10.72 21.11
N GLY A 3 -13.77 -10.11 20.97
CA GLY A 3 -13.31 -9.57 19.68
C GLY A 3 -13.22 -10.64 18.58
N SER A 4 -12.96 -11.90 18.96
CA SER A 4 -12.95 -13.04 18.03
C SER A 4 -14.36 -13.41 17.55
N GLU A 5 -15.35 -13.40 18.43
CA GLU A 5 -16.76 -13.67 18.08
C GLU A 5 -17.33 -12.58 17.17
N LEU A 6 -17.01 -11.32 17.45
CA LEU A 6 -17.40 -10.20 16.59
C LEU A 6 -16.78 -10.32 15.20
N SER A 7 -15.49 -10.66 15.11
CA SER A 7 -14.80 -10.84 13.83
C SER A 7 -15.41 -11.98 13.02
N ALA A 8 -15.69 -13.13 13.66
CA ALA A 8 -16.33 -14.27 13.00
C ALA A 8 -17.75 -13.93 12.52
N TRP A 9 -18.52 -13.17 13.31
CA TRP A 9 -19.85 -12.72 12.91
C TRP A 9 -19.79 -11.76 11.73
N ILE A 10 -18.86 -10.78 11.73
CA ILE A 10 -18.65 -9.85 10.60
C ILE A 10 -18.28 -10.62 9.33
N THR A 11 -17.36 -11.59 9.43
CA THR A 11 -16.99 -12.45 8.28
C THR A 11 -18.20 -13.20 7.75
N LYS A 12 -18.97 -13.86 8.63
CA LYS A 12 -20.15 -14.63 8.23
C LYS A 12 -21.25 -13.74 7.63
N ALA A 13 -21.49 -12.57 8.21
CA ALA A 13 -22.45 -11.60 7.68
C ALA A 13 -22.02 -11.08 6.29
N GLY A 14 -20.72 -10.86 6.08
CA GLY A 14 -20.15 -10.48 4.79
C GLY A 14 -20.10 -11.60 3.75
N GLU A 15 -20.18 -12.85 4.17
CA GLU A 15 -20.37 -13.99 3.27
C GLU A 15 -21.83 -14.12 2.81
N THR A 16 -22.80 -13.79 3.65
CA THR A 16 -24.22 -14.00 3.32
C THR A 16 -24.90 -12.77 2.72
N THR A 17 -24.25 -11.61 2.74
CA THR A 17 -24.83 -10.33 2.34
C THR A 17 -23.97 -9.67 1.27
N ASP A 18 -24.59 -9.24 0.16
CA ASP A 18 -23.92 -8.45 -0.87
C ASP A 18 -23.70 -7.01 -0.37
N MET A 19 -22.70 -6.86 0.49
CA MET A 19 -22.25 -5.56 0.98
C MET A 19 -21.27 -4.97 -0.04
N PRO A 20 -21.27 -3.63 -0.24
CA PRO A 20 -20.22 -2.98 -1.02
C PRO A 20 -18.86 -3.11 -0.31
N ALA A 21 -17.78 -3.00 -1.08
CA ALA A 21 -16.43 -2.88 -0.53
C ALA A 21 -16.34 -1.71 0.46
N THR A 22 -15.65 -1.93 1.57
CA THR A 22 -15.47 -0.92 2.61
C THR A 22 -14.39 0.09 2.20
N LEU A 23 -14.48 1.32 2.70
CA LEU A 23 -13.46 2.35 2.45
C LEU A 23 -12.03 1.88 2.77
N PRO A 24 -11.75 1.17 3.89
CA PRO A 24 -10.42 0.62 4.15
C PRO A 24 -9.94 -0.40 3.10
N GLN A 25 -10.83 -1.22 2.53
CA GLN A 25 -10.45 -2.16 1.47
C GLN A 25 -10.10 -1.41 0.18
N LEU A 26 -10.87 -0.39 -0.18
CA LEU A 26 -10.61 0.46 -1.34
C LEU A 26 -9.26 1.17 -1.20
N THR A 27 -9.01 1.83 -0.07
CA THR A 27 -7.71 2.49 0.20
C THR A 27 -6.55 1.50 0.19
N LEU A 28 -6.75 0.27 0.68
CA LEU A 28 -5.71 -0.75 0.61
C LEU A 28 -5.47 -1.20 -0.84
N ALA A 29 -6.53 -1.40 -1.62
CA ALA A 29 -6.44 -1.80 -3.02
C ALA A 29 -5.69 -0.75 -3.85
N GLU A 30 -6.03 0.53 -3.69
CA GLU A 30 -5.32 1.65 -4.33
C GLU A 30 -3.82 1.60 -4.06
N ARG A 31 -3.42 1.49 -2.77
CA ARG A 31 -2.00 1.39 -2.38
C ARG A 31 -1.31 0.15 -2.95
N MET A 32 -2.03 -0.95 -3.08
CA MET A 32 -1.50 -2.18 -3.67
C MET A 32 -1.33 -2.06 -5.18
N VAL A 33 -2.26 -1.40 -5.88
CA VAL A 33 -2.13 -1.08 -7.32
C VAL A 33 -0.94 -0.15 -7.56
N GLU A 34 -0.79 0.89 -6.75
CA GLU A 34 0.39 1.78 -6.79
C GLU A 34 1.70 1.02 -6.57
N ALA A 35 1.66 -0.06 -5.78
CA ALA A 35 2.77 -0.97 -5.53
C ALA A 35 2.92 -2.10 -6.57
N GLY A 36 2.18 -2.07 -7.68
CA GLY A 36 2.28 -3.05 -8.76
C GLY A 36 1.56 -4.37 -8.49
N ALA A 37 0.43 -4.33 -7.78
CA ALA A 37 -0.42 -5.50 -7.60
C ALA A 37 -0.87 -6.13 -8.94
N PRO A 38 -0.99 -7.46 -9.00
CA PRO A 38 -1.53 -8.12 -10.19
C PRO A 38 -3.01 -7.79 -10.38
N ASN A 39 -3.48 -7.98 -11.62
CA ASN A 39 -4.90 -7.92 -11.97
C ASN A 39 -5.60 -6.62 -11.53
N ALA A 40 -4.90 -5.49 -11.59
CA ALA A 40 -5.46 -4.18 -11.24
C ALA A 40 -6.67 -3.80 -12.12
N ASP A 41 -6.76 -4.35 -13.33
CA ASP A 41 -7.86 -4.23 -14.28
C ASP A 41 -9.15 -4.96 -13.82
N GLN A 42 -9.04 -5.91 -12.89
CA GLN A 42 -10.20 -6.59 -12.30
C GLN A 42 -10.89 -5.74 -11.21
N LEU A 43 -10.28 -4.63 -10.77
CA LEU A 43 -10.90 -3.70 -9.84
C LEU A 43 -11.97 -2.87 -10.56
N GLN A 44 -13.23 -2.98 -10.10
CA GLN A 44 -14.40 -2.30 -10.68
C GLN A 44 -15.15 -1.49 -9.62
N GLU A 45 -15.94 -0.50 -10.04
CA GLU A 45 -16.88 0.17 -9.12
C GLU A 45 -17.85 -0.84 -8.54
N GLY A 46 -18.26 -0.61 -7.29
CA GLY A 46 -19.35 -1.39 -6.70
C GLY A 46 -18.98 -2.86 -6.48
N MET A 47 -17.69 -3.23 -6.55
CA MET A 47 -17.24 -4.55 -6.12
C MET A 47 -17.78 -4.84 -4.72
N THR A 48 -18.31 -6.05 -4.55
CA THR A 48 -18.78 -6.50 -3.26
C THR A 48 -17.60 -6.67 -2.30
N TRP A 49 -17.89 -6.63 -1.00
CA TRP A 49 -16.91 -6.86 0.06
C TRP A 49 -16.16 -8.18 -0.14
N ARG A 50 -16.84 -9.24 -0.60
CA ARG A 50 -16.25 -10.55 -0.90
C ARG A 50 -15.31 -10.46 -2.10
N ALA A 51 -15.78 -9.96 -3.24
CA ALA A 51 -14.95 -9.87 -4.45
C ALA A 51 -13.68 -9.04 -4.19
N MET A 52 -13.81 -7.94 -3.45
CA MET A 52 -12.66 -7.11 -3.04
C MET A 52 -11.74 -7.85 -2.07
N THR A 53 -12.27 -8.64 -1.14
CA THR A 53 -11.46 -9.46 -0.22
C THR A 53 -10.66 -10.52 -0.98
N ASP A 54 -11.30 -11.19 -1.94
CA ASP A 54 -10.64 -12.21 -2.77
C ASP A 54 -9.54 -11.58 -3.62
N TRP A 55 -9.81 -10.42 -4.24
CA TRP A 55 -8.80 -9.66 -4.96
C TRP A 55 -7.65 -9.24 -4.04
N LEU A 56 -7.93 -8.70 -2.86
CA LEU A 56 -6.90 -8.29 -1.89
C LEU A 56 -6.04 -9.46 -1.42
N ASN A 57 -6.64 -10.63 -1.19
CA ASN A 57 -5.93 -11.84 -0.79
C ASN A 57 -5.04 -12.37 -1.92
N HIS A 58 -5.57 -12.39 -3.15
CA HIS A 58 -4.80 -12.72 -4.34
C HIS A 58 -3.64 -11.75 -4.54
N ALA A 59 -3.90 -10.45 -4.49
CA ALA A 59 -2.87 -9.43 -4.57
C ALA A 59 -1.82 -9.66 -3.47
N LYS A 60 -2.18 -9.78 -2.19
CA LYS A 60 -1.21 -9.96 -1.09
C LYS A 60 -0.29 -11.16 -1.28
N LYS A 61 -0.82 -12.23 -1.90
CA LYS A 61 -0.03 -13.42 -2.24
C LYS A 61 1.08 -13.07 -3.23
N TYR A 62 0.79 -12.30 -4.28
CA TYR A 62 1.74 -12.05 -5.38
C TYR A 62 2.46 -10.71 -5.34
N THR A 63 1.98 -9.70 -4.60
CA THR A 63 2.72 -8.44 -4.46
C THR A 63 3.74 -8.52 -3.32
N SER A 64 4.74 -7.65 -3.40
CA SER A 64 5.72 -7.39 -2.33
C SER A 64 5.31 -6.23 -1.42
N TYR A 65 4.05 -5.79 -1.51
CA TYR A 65 3.44 -4.79 -0.66
C TYR A 65 3.49 -5.27 0.78
N THR A 66 4.40 -4.67 1.53
CA THR A 66 4.34 -4.72 2.97
C THR A 66 3.50 -3.51 3.37
N PRO A 67 2.27 -3.67 3.91
CA PRO A 67 1.56 -2.54 4.49
C PRO A 67 2.54 -1.85 5.42
N GLY A 68 2.72 -0.54 5.28
CA GLY A 68 3.81 0.17 5.95
C GLY A 68 3.89 -0.27 7.40
N LYS A 69 4.86 -1.15 7.72
CA LYS A 69 5.20 -1.52 9.10
C LYS A 69 5.32 -0.20 9.80
N ALA A 70 4.46 0.03 10.80
CA ALA A 70 4.15 1.35 11.33
C ALA A 70 5.33 2.28 11.13
N LEU A 71 5.31 3.06 10.03
CA LEU A 71 6.38 4.02 9.79
C LEU A 71 6.48 4.81 11.08
N PRO A 72 7.70 5.08 11.58
CA PRO A 72 7.83 5.77 12.85
C PRO A 72 6.92 7.00 12.80
N LYS A 73 6.07 7.16 13.84
CA LYS A 73 5.05 8.21 13.90
C LYS A 73 5.36 9.15 15.06
N GLY A 74 4.98 10.42 14.90
CA GLY A 74 5.17 11.43 15.93
C GLY A 74 6.62 11.47 16.39
N ARG A 75 6.83 11.52 17.72
CA ARG A 75 8.15 11.63 18.34
C ARG A 75 9.09 10.45 18.05
N ASP A 76 8.57 9.27 17.69
CA ASP A 76 9.45 8.13 17.36
C ASP A 76 10.33 8.44 16.12
N ARG A 77 9.87 9.32 15.24
CA ARG A 77 10.62 9.74 14.04
C ARG A 77 11.92 10.46 14.38
N ASP A 78 11.94 11.18 15.50
CA ASP A 78 13.06 12.05 15.88
C ASP A 78 14.21 11.28 16.54
N HIS A 79 13.98 10.02 16.91
CA HIS A 79 15.05 9.17 17.46
C HIS A 79 16.06 8.78 16.38
N LEU A 80 17.31 8.55 16.79
CA LEU A 80 18.35 8.02 15.90
C LEU A 80 17.92 6.69 15.27
N ALA A 81 18.19 6.55 13.98
CA ALA A 81 17.97 5.30 13.27
C ALA A 81 18.95 4.22 13.75
N SER A 82 18.50 2.96 13.73
CA SER A 82 19.39 1.83 14.03
C SER A 82 20.40 1.62 12.91
N GLU A 83 21.57 1.07 13.23
CA GLU A 83 22.60 0.75 12.23
C GLU A 83 22.11 -0.21 11.16
N THR A 84 21.23 -1.16 11.50
CA THR A 84 20.60 -2.05 10.52
C THR A 84 19.73 -1.28 9.51
N ALA A 85 18.99 -0.26 9.96
CA ALA A 85 18.17 0.56 9.06
C ALA A 85 19.04 1.42 8.14
N LYS A 86 20.12 2.01 8.68
CA LYS A 86 21.09 2.78 7.88
C LYS A 86 21.79 1.90 6.85
N GLN A 87 22.22 0.69 7.24
CA GLN A 87 22.83 -0.28 6.32
C GLN A 87 21.85 -0.70 5.21
N LEU A 88 20.58 -0.91 5.54
CA LEU A 88 19.53 -1.17 4.55
C LEU A 88 19.36 0.01 3.58
N ALA A 89 19.33 1.25 4.09
CA ALA A 89 19.23 2.45 3.28
C ALA A 89 20.43 2.60 2.33
N ARG A 90 21.66 2.39 2.81
CA ARG A 90 22.88 2.36 1.97
C ARG A 90 22.78 1.34 0.84
N ARG A 91 22.40 0.09 1.16
CA ARG A 91 22.25 -0.97 0.17
C ARG A 91 21.22 -0.61 -0.91
N LEU A 92 20.08 -0.07 -0.49
CA LEU A 92 19.02 0.34 -1.41
C LEU A 92 19.45 1.53 -2.27
N SER A 93 20.12 2.52 -1.68
CA SER A 93 20.74 3.67 -2.36
C SER A 93 21.66 3.21 -3.49
N THR A 94 22.59 2.30 -3.22
CA THR A 94 23.49 1.73 -4.25
C THR A 94 22.71 1.03 -5.36
N SER A 95 21.65 0.29 -5.02
CA SER A 95 20.86 -0.49 -5.98
C SER A 95 20.00 0.39 -6.90
N CYS A 96 19.44 1.48 -6.36
CA CYS A 96 18.55 2.40 -7.07
C CYS A 96 19.28 3.59 -7.69
N GLY A 97 20.52 3.86 -7.28
CA GLY A 97 21.32 5.00 -7.75
C GLY A 97 20.95 6.34 -7.10
N LEU A 98 20.24 6.34 -5.96
CA LEU A 98 19.93 7.56 -5.21
C LEU A 98 21.00 7.84 -4.17
N GLN A 99 21.37 9.11 -4.01
CA GLN A 99 22.26 9.55 -2.93
C GLN A 99 21.52 9.72 -1.61
N LEU A 100 22.22 9.48 -0.50
CA LEU A 100 21.68 9.71 0.84
C LEU A 100 21.42 11.22 1.03
N PRO A 101 20.21 11.63 1.44
CA PRO A 101 19.87 13.04 1.63
C PRO A 101 20.22 13.55 3.05
N TYR A 102 20.84 12.72 3.89
CA TYR A 102 21.13 13.00 5.29
C TYR A 102 22.55 12.55 5.67
N ASP A 103 23.05 13.10 6.78
CA ASP A 103 24.27 12.60 7.43
C ASP A 103 23.96 11.30 8.18
N GLU A 104 24.64 10.21 7.81
CA GLU A 104 24.43 8.88 8.38
C GLU A 104 24.68 8.80 9.89
N TYR A 105 25.55 9.66 10.44
CA TYR A 105 25.85 9.63 11.86
C TYR A 105 24.67 10.16 12.69
N TYR A 106 23.98 11.18 12.18
CA TYR A 106 22.90 11.89 12.87
C TYR A 106 21.49 11.54 12.35
N ALA A 107 21.39 10.68 11.34
CA ALA A 107 20.13 10.34 10.70
C ALA A 107 19.08 9.80 11.69
N ASN A 108 17.90 10.42 11.68
CA ASN A 108 16.78 9.98 12.49
C ASN A 108 15.96 8.87 11.80
N LYS A 109 15.12 8.18 12.56
CA LYS A 109 14.29 7.07 12.06
C LYS A 109 13.35 7.52 10.95
N GLY A 110 12.81 8.75 11.04
CA GLY A 110 11.94 9.33 10.03
C GLY A 110 12.63 9.47 8.68
N GLU A 111 13.77 10.14 8.65
CA GLU A 111 14.60 10.36 7.45
C GLU A 111 15.02 9.05 6.79
N VAL A 112 15.55 8.11 7.58
CA VAL A 112 15.98 6.80 7.07
C VAL A 112 14.80 6.01 6.50
N SER A 113 13.65 6.02 7.18
CA SER A 113 12.46 5.29 6.73
C SER A 113 11.88 5.87 5.44
N ASP A 114 11.78 7.20 5.35
CA ASP A 114 11.26 7.89 4.16
C ASP A 114 12.19 7.66 2.97
N PHE A 115 13.51 7.70 3.19
CA PHE A 115 14.49 7.41 2.13
C PHE A 115 14.46 5.95 1.67
N ILE A 116 14.28 4.99 2.58
CA ILE A 116 14.07 3.58 2.22
C ILE A 116 12.82 3.42 1.34
N LEU A 117 11.74 4.11 1.66
CA LEU A 117 10.52 4.11 0.82
C LEU A 117 10.79 4.71 -0.57
N ALA A 118 11.49 5.85 -0.63
CA ALA A 118 11.88 6.48 -1.89
C ALA A 118 12.73 5.55 -2.76
N CYS A 119 13.73 4.87 -2.17
CA CYS A 119 14.56 3.91 -2.91
C CYS A 119 13.75 2.72 -3.43
N ARG A 120 12.81 2.19 -2.64
CA ARG A 120 11.94 1.09 -3.09
C ARG A 120 11.03 1.54 -4.24
N ALA A 121 10.45 2.73 -4.14
CA ALA A 121 9.64 3.31 -5.22
C ALA A 121 10.48 3.48 -6.49
N GLU A 122 11.72 3.94 -6.36
CA GLU A 122 12.64 4.11 -7.48
C GLU A 122 13.06 2.76 -8.10
N LEU A 123 13.34 1.73 -7.29
CA LEU A 123 13.59 0.38 -7.81
C LEU A 123 12.39 -0.16 -8.60
N MET A 124 11.18 -0.01 -8.05
CA MET A 124 9.96 -0.38 -8.77
C MET A 124 9.83 0.43 -10.06
N ARG A 125 10.13 1.73 -10.06
CA ARG A 125 10.12 2.58 -11.26
C ARG A 125 11.08 2.07 -12.34
N GLN A 126 12.24 1.54 -11.93
CA GLN A 126 13.26 0.94 -12.80
C GLN A 126 12.92 -0.50 -13.23
N GLY A 127 11.78 -1.06 -12.81
CA GLY A 127 11.43 -2.45 -13.06
C GLY A 127 12.28 -3.47 -12.28
N LYS A 128 12.98 -3.01 -11.24
CA LYS A 128 13.83 -3.83 -10.37
C LYS A 128 13.03 -4.28 -9.13
N PRO A 129 13.26 -5.50 -8.63
CA PRO A 129 12.67 -5.95 -7.38
C PRO A 129 13.17 -5.12 -6.20
N ALA A 130 12.25 -4.68 -5.35
CA ALA A 130 12.57 -3.91 -4.13
C ALA A 130 13.38 -4.70 -3.08
N PHE A 131 13.42 -6.02 -3.21
CA PHE A 131 14.14 -6.94 -2.33
C PHE A 131 15.03 -7.83 -3.19
N SER A 132 16.27 -7.40 -3.41
CA SER A 132 17.35 -8.25 -3.93
C SER A 132 18.37 -8.51 -2.83
N PRO A 133 18.93 -9.73 -2.73
CA PRO A 133 20.08 -9.97 -1.87
C PRO A 133 21.28 -9.12 -2.33
N SER A 134 22.12 -8.67 -1.39
CA SER A 134 23.42 -8.07 -1.76
C SER A 134 24.34 -9.13 -2.38
N ASP A 135 25.41 -8.70 -3.05
CA ASP A 135 26.39 -9.62 -3.64
C ASP A 135 27.00 -10.59 -2.63
N GLU A 136 27.23 -10.13 -1.40
CA GLU A 136 27.68 -10.96 -0.27
C GLU A 136 26.62 -11.99 0.18
N GLU A 137 25.34 -11.65 0.03
CA GLU A 137 24.22 -12.48 0.47
C GLU A 137 23.77 -13.50 -0.59
N LYS A 138 24.10 -13.30 -1.87
CA LYS A 138 23.61 -14.11 -2.99
C LYS A 138 23.85 -15.61 -2.79
N ASN A 139 25.04 -15.97 -2.29
CA ASN A 139 25.48 -17.34 -2.09
C ASN A 139 25.12 -17.92 -0.72
N LEU A 140 24.50 -17.12 0.16
CA LEU A 140 24.05 -17.62 1.45
C LEU A 140 22.80 -18.51 1.28
N PRO A 141 22.52 -19.43 2.23
CA PRO A 141 21.30 -20.21 2.22
C PRO A 141 20.04 -19.32 2.22
N ALA A 142 19.01 -19.77 1.51
CA ALA A 142 17.71 -19.10 1.47
C ALA A 142 17.12 -18.94 2.88
N THR A 143 16.66 -17.72 3.18
CA THR A 143 16.06 -17.40 4.49
C THR A 143 14.72 -18.12 4.70
N GLU A 144 14.34 -18.35 5.95
CA GLU A 144 13.01 -18.92 6.28
C GLU A 144 11.87 -18.09 5.69
N GLY A 145 12.00 -16.76 5.69
CA GLY A 145 11.01 -15.85 5.09
C GLY A 145 10.85 -16.05 3.58
N GLN A 146 11.96 -16.24 2.85
CA GLN A 146 11.90 -16.55 1.42
C GLN A 146 11.25 -17.92 1.16
N ARG A 147 11.63 -18.95 1.93
CA ARG A 147 11.04 -20.28 1.83
C ARG A 147 9.54 -20.26 2.12
N PHE A 148 9.13 -19.54 3.15
CA PHE A 148 7.71 -19.36 3.49
C PHE A 148 6.94 -18.64 2.38
N LYS A 149 7.51 -17.58 1.79
CA LYS A 149 6.90 -16.88 0.66
C LYS A 149 6.74 -17.80 -0.56
N LEU A 150 7.77 -18.59 -0.90
CA LEU A 150 7.71 -19.55 -2.00
C LEU A 150 6.65 -20.62 -1.76
N ARG A 151 6.56 -21.17 -0.54
CA ARG A 151 5.48 -22.11 -0.16
C ARG A 151 4.10 -21.48 -0.32
N THR A 152 3.94 -20.22 0.07
CA THR A 152 2.68 -19.48 -0.10
C THR A 152 2.31 -19.31 -1.58
N LEU A 153 3.33 -19.14 -2.44
CA LEU A 153 3.20 -19.08 -3.89
C LEU A 153 2.96 -20.46 -4.54
N GLY A 154 3.10 -21.56 -3.79
CA GLY A 154 2.99 -22.92 -4.34
C GLY A 154 4.25 -23.37 -5.08
N VAL A 155 5.40 -22.75 -4.80
CA VAL A 155 6.68 -23.05 -5.43
C VAL A 155 7.58 -23.78 -4.44
N GLU A 156 8.08 -24.93 -4.86
CA GLU A 156 9.07 -25.69 -4.10
C GLU A 156 10.48 -25.15 -4.36
N LEU A 157 11.30 -25.17 -3.31
CA LEU A 157 12.68 -24.72 -3.35
C LEU A 157 13.59 -25.81 -2.75
N PRO A 158 14.69 -26.20 -3.41
CA PRO A 158 15.66 -27.13 -2.85
C PRO A 158 16.18 -26.72 -1.46
N GLU A 159 16.62 -27.68 -0.67
CA GLU A 159 17.15 -27.42 0.68
C GLU A 159 18.45 -26.61 0.66
N ASP A 160 19.29 -26.81 -0.33
CA ASP A 160 20.58 -26.12 -0.54
C ASP A 160 20.46 -24.81 -1.33
N ALA A 161 19.24 -24.41 -1.69
CA ALA A 161 19.03 -23.24 -2.52
C ALA A 161 19.55 -21.95 -1.88
N THR A 162 20.18 -21.11 -2.71
CA THR A 162 20.75 -19.85 -2.28
C THR A 162 19.71 -18.73 -2.22
N ARG A 163 20.05 -17.60 -1.57
CA ARG A 163 19.16 -16.44 -1.50
C ARG A 163 18.87 -15.84 -2.86
N GLU A 164 19.83 -15.86 -3.78
CA GLU A 164 19.63 -15.42 -5.16
C GLU A 164 18.61 -16.30 -5.87
N GLN A 165 18.81 -17.63 -5.85
CA GLN A 165 17.86 -18.58 -6.44
C GLN A 165 16.46 -18.44 -5.86
N ALA A 166 16.35 -18.29 -4.54
CA ALA A 166 15.06 -18.07 -3.88
C ALA A 166 14.42 -16.75 -4.32
N SER A 167 15.20 -15.67 -4.41
CA SER A 167 14.73 -14.36 -4.88
C SER A 167 14.22 -14.42 -6.32
N ASP A 168 14.98 -15.03 -7.23
CA ASP A 168 14.61 -15.18 -8.64
C ASP A 168 13.33 -16.00 -8.80
N ARG A 169 13.21 -17.10 -8.04
CA ARG A 169 11.98 -17.92 -8.02
C ARG A 169 10.77 -17.15 -7.51
N ILE A 170 10.95 -16.31 -6.48
CA ILE A 170 9.86 -15.44 -5.99
C ILE A 170 9.45 -14.47 -7.10
N ILE A 171 10.40 -13.76 -7.70
CA ILE A 171 10.13 -12.78 -8.76
C ILE A 171 9.41 -13.45 -9.94
N GLN A 172 9.88 -14.62 -10.35
CA GLN A 172 9.28 -15.39 -11.44
C GLN A 172 7.84 -15.78 -11.12
N ALA A 173 7.58 -16.36 -9.95
CA ALA A 173 6.24 -16.75 -9.52
C ALA A 173 5.29 -15.56 -9.33
N GLN A 174 5.83 -14.40 -8.90
CA GLN A 174 5.06 -13.15 -8.82
C GLN A 174 4.65 -12.66 -10.22
N LYS A 175 5.57 -12.69 -11.19
CA LYS A 175 5.27 -12.34 -12.60
C LYS A 175 4.24 -13.28 -13.22
N GLU A 176 4.36 -14.58 -12.98
CA GLU A 176 3.37 -15.59 -13.41
C GLU A 176 1.99 -15.36 -12.78
N GLY A 177 1.97 -14.88 -11.52
CA GLY A 177 0.76 -14.41 -10.85
C GLY A 177 0.23 -13.06 -11.35
N GLY A 178 0.80 -12.48 -12.41
CA GLY A 178 0.37 -11.23 -13.02
C GLY A 178 0.98 -9.97 -12.41
N MET A 179 1.98 -10.09 -11.52
CA MET A 179 2.66 -8.92 -10.95
C MET A 179 3.52 -8.24 -12.02
N THR A 180 3.33 -6.93 -12.20
CA THR A 180 4.19 -6.12 -13.06
C THR A 180 5.20 -5.35 -12.20
N LEU A 181 6.50 -5.54 -12.46
CA LEU A 181 7.55 -4.69 -11.90
C LEU A 181 7.64 -3.41 -12.75
N GLY A 182 7.31 -2.26 -12.17
CA GLY A 182 7.20 -1.02 -12.92
C GLY A 182 6.02 -0.17 -12.46
N PRO A 183 6.00 1.13 -12.79
CA PRO A 183 4.73 1.84 -12.77
C PRO A 183 3.82 1.14 -13.79
N PRO A 184 2.52 0.94 -13.50
CA PRO A 184 1.60 0.35 -14.46
C PRO A 184 1.72 1.13 -15.77
N ILE A 185 1.91 0.42 -16.89
CA ILE A 185 2.02 0.99 -18.22
C ILE A 185 0.75 1.83 -18.46
N GLN A 186 0.90 3.14 -18.29
CA GLN A 186 0.01 4.25 -18.65
C GLN A 186 -1.41 4.29 -18.05
N ARG A 187 -1.52 5.05 -16.95
CA ARG A 187 -2.37 6.25 -16.67
C ARG A 187 -3.76 6.48 -17.28
N GLU A 188 -4.21 5.82 -18.35
CA GLU A 188 -5.58 6.04 -18.85
C GLU A 188 -6.64 5.31 -18.00
N ASN A 189 -6.32 4.14 -17.44
CA ASN A 189 -7.24 3.41 -16.57
C ASN A 189 -7.15 3.82 -15.08
N VAL A 190 -6.04 4.39 -14.61
CA VAL A 190 -5.98 4.96 -13.26
C VAL A 190 -6.74 6.30 -13.19
N GLN A 191 -6.88 7.02 -14.31
CA GLN A 191 -7.86 8.10 -14.36
C GLN A 191 -9.28 7.55 -14.19
N LYS A 192 -9.65 6.37 -14.72
CA LYS A 192 -10.93 5.72 -14.36
C LYS A 192 -11.03 5.28 -12.88
N ALA A 193 -9.92 5.04 -12.18
CA ALA A 193 -9.94 4.82 -10.73
C ALA A 193 -10.08 6.14 -9.93
N ARG A 194 -9.65 7.27 -10.52
CA ARG A 194 -9.90 8.62 -9.99
C ARG A 194 -11.37 9.06 -10.12
N TRP A 195 -12.23 8.21 -10.70
CA TRP A 195 -13.65 8.45 -10.98
C TRP A 195 -14.63 7.83 -9.98
N TRP A 196 -14.17 7.19 -8.90
CA TRP A 196 -15.07 6.57 -7.92
C TRP A 196 -15.47 7.51 -6.77
N GLY A 197 -16.09 8.64 -7.12
CA GLY A 197 -17.20 9.17 -6.33
C GLY A 197 -16.96 9.51 -4.86
N LEU A 198 -15.90 10.25 -4.51
CA LEU A 198 -16.04 11.25 -3.44
C LEU A 198 -16.96 12.35 -3.98
N ARG A 199 -18.27 12.05 -4.02
CA ARG A 199 -19.33 13.05 -4.05
C ARG A 199 -19.06 13.95 -2.86
N THR A 200 -18.49 15.11 -3.13
CA THR A 200 -18.71 16.29 -2.32
C THR A 200 -20.23 16.45 -2.23
N SER A 201 -20.80 16.00 -1.13
CA SER A 201 -22.09 16.48 -0.63
C SER A 201 -21.90 17.95 -0.24
N SER A 202 -21.67 18.80 -1.25
CA SER A 202 -21.83 20.24 -1.18
C SER A 202 -22.94 20.58 -2.18
N SER A 203 -24.10 19.95 -1.96
CA SER A 203 -25.37 20.62 -2.21
C SER A 203 -25.51 21.70 -1.14
N THR A 204 -24.70 22.77 -1.27
CA THR A 204 -25.11 24.06 -0.75
C THR A 204 -26.28 24.45 -1.65
N GLN A 205 -27.50 24.12 -1.20
CA GLN A 205 -28.65 24.88 -1.63
C GLN A 205 -28.29 26.34 -1.36
N LYS A 206 -28.13 27.11 -2.45
CA LYS A 206 -28.30 28.55 -2.39
C LYS A 206 -29.74 28.74 -1.91
N GLU A 207 -29.91 28.92 -0.61
CA GLU A 207 -31.08 29.60 -0.08
C GLU A 207 -31.09 30.99 -0.73
N ASP A 208 -32.19 31.27 -1.42
CA ASP A 208 -32.51 32.59 -1.92
C ASP A 208 -32.36 33.63 -0.79
N PRO A 209 -31.81 34.82 -1.06
CA PRO A 209 -31.87 35.91 -0.09
C PRO A 209 -33.35 36.27 0.13
N GLN A 210 -33.91 35.83 1.27
CA GLN A 210 -35.18 36.35 1.77
C GLN A 210 -35.06 37.87 1.92
N GLU A 211 -36.00 38.56 1.29
CA GLU A 211 -36.17 40.02 1.35
C GLU A 211 -36.19 40.53 2.81
N PRO A 212 -35.69 41.75 3.06
CA PRO A 212 -35.66 42.31 4.40
C PRO A 212 -37.08 42.57 4.92
N TYR A 213 -37.46 41.83 5.96
CA TYR A 213 -38.66 42.08 6.75
C TYR A 213 -38.50 43.41 7.52
N THR A 214 -39.27 44.43 7.16
CA THR A 214 -39.43 45.65 7.96
C THR A 214 -40.76 45.62 8.71
N PRO A 215 -40.77 45.44 10.04
CA PRO A 215 -41.98 45.67 10.83
C PRO A 215 -42.03 47.10 11.38
N TRP A 216 -43.05 47.81 10.89
CA TRP A 216 -43.97 48.73 11.58
C TRP A 216 -43.42 49.90 12.44
N LYS A 217 -43.70 51.12 11.96
CA LYS A 217 -43.73 52.35 12.77
C LYS A 217 -44.91 52.29 13.74
N SER A 218 -44.64 52.45 15.03
CA SER A 218 -45.66 52.84 16.02
C SER A 218 -45.72 54.37 16.15
N PRO A 219 -46.92 54.96 16.29
CA PRO A 219 -47.08 56.39 16.52
C PRO A 219 -46.88 56.71 18.01
N GLN A 220 -46.00 57.67 18.33
CA GLN A 220 -46.01 58.31 19.64
C GLN A 220 -46.51 59.74 19.52
N GLN A 221 -47.55 59.97 20.33
CA GLN A 221 -48.21 61.23 20.63
C GLN A 221 -47.27 62.13 21.44
N HIS A 222 -47.30 63.43 21.17
CA HIS A 222 -47.29 64.50 22.18
C HIS A 222 -47.81 65.79 21.54
#